data_AF-A0A1F6TQH8-F1
#
_entry.id   AF-A0A1F6TQH8-F1
#
_cell.length_a   1.000
_cell.length_b   1.000
_cell.length_c   1.000
_cell.angle_alpha   90.00
_cell.angle_beta   90.00
_cell.angle_gamma   90.00
#
_symmetry.space_group_name_H-M   'P 1'
#
loop_
_entity.id
_entity.type
_entity.pdbx_description
1 polymer ?
#
loop_
_entity_poly.entity_id
_entity_poly.type
_entity_poly.pdbx_seq_one_letter_code
_entity_poly.pdbx_strand_id
1 'polypeptide(L)'
;MDDNLIGNKKLAKALLRYLADYQRRHRYTFQFGTEVSINLADDAELLQLFQAANFAWVFIGIESADEDSLKETLKTQNTGRDMLTAVRTLYAHGVDVLAGFIIGFDNDTLDSFDKQYRFITEAGIQVSMVGLLTALPRTPLYERLRQEGRLIAGAEHGDNTKPGANIVPKRMDYEAMVQNYQALYRRLFSDHGIARRIGNKIRYLRNPVYHGKYPLHERLTIVRRLFTRALLTGGPIRLFHFLRTLTVAPPRAWPQVLADWIAGLAMRDYIQRHFLTDRNRERRLAQRTSAMLHRLCAADVRRGVVEISGRIGEGGAHLQIWLRGYVGRVFFTRAARRLENMLRRSAATVTLHVEALRADQRRQLERLLKRLAPYGDRVSIWIDERVRPLVPIDSSVFHLLLTRDPRTDIPSA
;
A
#
# COMPACT_ATOMS: atom_id res chain seq x y z
N MET A 1 -2.42 -12.97 13.53
CA MET A 1 -3.33 -11.83 13.69
C MET A 1 -4.70 -12.44 13.87
N ASP A 2 -5.37 -12.15 14.97
CA ASP A 2 -6.79 -12.50 15.13
C ASP A 2 -7.62 -11.44 14.38
N ASP A 3 -8.69 -11.86 13.71
CA ASP A 3 -9.56 -10.95 12.95
C ASP A 3 -10.30 -9.94 13.86
N ASN A 4 -10.45 -10.27 15.15
CA ASN A 4 -10.93 -9.35 16.18
C ASN A 4 -10.51 -9.85 17.58
N LEU A 5 -9.46 -9.25 18.15
CA LEU A 5 -8.93 -9.66 19.47
C LEU A 5 -9.98 -9.60 20.58
N ILE A 6 -10.94 -8.68 20.49
CA ILE A 6 -11.96 -8.47 21.54
C ILE A 6 -13.27 -9.23 21.28
N GLY A 7 -13.31 -10.10 20.27
CA GLY A 7 -14.47 -10.96 20.00
C GLY A 7 -14.86 -11.82 21.22
N ASN A 8 -13.85 -12.29 21.98
CA ASN A 8 -14.04 -12.87 23.31
C ASN A 8 -13.38 -11.98 24.37
N LYS A 9 -14.16 -11.02 24.90
CA LYS A 9 -13.67 -10.03 25.89
C LYS A 9 -13.02 -10.66 27.12
N LYS A 10 -13.54 -11.80 27.61
CA LYS A 10 -12.98 -12.46 28.81
C LYS A 10 -11.58 -12.99 28.55
N LEU A 11 -11.38 -13.68 27.43
CA LEU A 11 -10.06 -14.18 27.02
C LEU A 11 -9.11 -13.03 26.67
N ALA A 12 -9.60 -12.00 25.98
CA ALA A 12 -8.82 -10.81 25.66
C ALA A 12 -8.26 -10.13 26.94
N LYS A 13 -9.11 -9.92 27.95
CA LYS A 13 -8.70 -9.34 29.24
C LYS A 13 -7.66 -10.21 29.95
N ALA A 14 -7.84 -11.54 29.95
CA ALA A 14 -6.87 -12.47 30.54
C ALA A 14 -5.51 -12.41 29.83
N LEU A 15 -5.50 -12.42 28.50
CA LEU A 15 -4.29 -12.32 27.69
C LEU A 15 -3.57 -10.99 27.92
N LEU A 16 -4.29 -9.87 27.88
CA LEU A 16 -3.69 -8.54 28.06
C LEU A 16 -3.04 -8.38 29.43
N ARG A 17 -3.68 -8.89 30.50
CA ARG A 17 -3.07 -8.92 31.84
C ARG A 17 -1.80 -9.76 31.84
N TYR A 18 -1.85 -10.95 31.26
CA TYR A 18 -0.67 -11.81 31.15
C TYR A 18 0.48 -11.13 30.39
N LEU A 19 0.20 -10.47 29.27
CA LEU A 19 1.21 -9.76 28.47
C LEU A 19 1.81 -8.58 29.23
N ALA A 20 1.00 -7.79 29.94
CA ALA A 20 1.49 -6.72 30.79
C ALA A 20 2.41 -7.26 31.90
N ASP A 21 2.00 -8.33 32.58
CA ASP A 21 2.76 -8.97 33.65
C ASP A 21 4.06 -9.59 33.16
N TYR A 22 4.02 -10.27 32.02
CA TYR A 22 5.19 -10.86 31.37
C TYR A 22 6.24 -9.78 31.07
N GLN A 23 5.84 -8.69 30.40
CA GLN A 23 6.75 -7.60 30.06
C GLN A 23 7.39 -6.95 31.29
N ARG A 24 6.61 -6.76 32.37
CA ARG A 24 7.10 -6.25 33.65
C ARG A 24 8.12 -7.20 34.28
N ARG A 25 7.80 -8.49 34.37
CA ARG A 25 8.70 -9.52 34.96
C ARG A 25 10.01 -9.66 34.20
N HIS A 26 9.96 -9.60 32.87
CA HIS A 26 11.15 -9.78 32.02
C HIS A 26 11.87 -8.46 31.70
N ARG A 27 11.38 -7.31 32.21
CA ARG A 27 11.91 -5.97 31.95
C ARG A 27 12.14 -5.70 30.45
N TYR A 28 11.26 -6.25 29.62
CA TYR A 28 11.34 -6.14 28.17
C TYR A 28 9.99 -5.74 27.60
N THR A 29 9.93 -4.51 27.09
CA THR A 29 8.70 -3.96 26.46
C THR A 29 8.60 -4.36 24.98
N PHE A 30 7.57 -5.11 24.63
CA PHE A 30 7.14 -5.33 23.26
C PHE A 30 6.12 -4.27 22.86
N GLN A 31 6.08 -3.90 21.59
CA GLN A 31 5.03 -3.05 21.05
C GLN A 31 4.10 -3.90 20.20
N PHE A 32 2.81 -3.86 20.51
CA PHE A 32 1.82 -4.66 19.80
C PHE A 32 0.91 -3.80 18.93
N GLY A 33 0.32 -4.44 17.93
CA GLY A 33 -0.82 -3.95 17.18
C GLY A 33 -1.68 -5.12 16.75
N THR A 34 -2.97 -4.86 16.55
CA THR A 34 -3.98 -5.90 16.32
C THR A 34 -5.22 -5.34 15.64
N GLU A 35 -6.13 -6.21 15.23
CA GLU A 35 -7.43 -5.83 14.67
C GLU A 35 -8.51 -5.95 15.77
N VAL A 36 -9.40 -4.95 15.84
CA VAL A 36 -10.51 -4.91 16.80
C VAL A 36 -11.75 -4.30 16.17
N SER A 37 -12.91 -4.61 16.76
CA SER A 37 -14.12 -3.83 16.54
C SER A 37 -14.11 -2.51 17.30
N ILE A 38 -14.82 -1.50 16.78
CA ILE A 38 -14.86 -0.14 17.35
C ILE A 38 -15.43 -0.09 18.78
N ASN A 39 -16.19 -1.10 19.19
CA ASN A 39 -16.72 -1.23 20.55
C ASN A 39 -15.66 -1.48 21.63
N LEU A 40 -14.37 -1.55 21.27
CA LEU A 40 -13.27 -1.36 22.21
C LEU A 40 -13.40 -0.02 22.96
N ALA A 41 -13.86 1.03 22.29
CA ALA A 41 -14.03 2.37 22.88
C ALA A 41 -15.04 2.40 24.04
N ASP A 42 -15.90 1.39 24.15
CA ASP A 42 -16.97 1.31 25.15
C ASP A 42 -16.52 0.57 26.44
N ASP A 43 -15.34 -0.05 26.45
CA ASP A 43 -14.85 -0.90 27.55
C ASP A 43 -13.57 -0.29 28.16
N ALA A 44 -13.77 0.55 29.18
CA ALA A 44 -12.68 1.26 29.86
C ALA A 44 -11.60 0.32 30.41
N GLU A 45 -11.97 -0.88 30.88
CA GLU A 45 -11.00 -1.85 31.37
C GLU A 45 -10.14 -2.41 30.23
N LEU A 46 -10.76 -2.77 29.09
CA LEU A 46 -9.97 -3.18 27.91
C LEU A 46 -9.01 -2.08 27.48
N LEU A 47 -9.45 -0.82 27.44
CA LEU A 47 -8.58 0.30 27.04
C LEU A 47 -7.36 0.45 27.97
N GLN A 48 -7.57 0.35 29.28
CA GLN A 48 -6.48 0.37 30.26
C GLN A 48 -5.54 -0.82 30.08
N LEU A 49 -6.07 -2.01 29.80
CA LEU A 49 -5.28 -3.20 29.56
C LEU A 49 -4.49 -3.14 28.25
N PHE A 50 -5.04 -2.56 27.19
CA PHE A 50 -4.31 -2.29 25.94
C PHE A 50 -3.11 -1.39 26.19
N GLN A 51 -3.31 -0.30 26.96
CA GLN A 51 -2.22 0.59 27.34
C GLN A 51 -1.17 -0.12 28.20
N ALA A 52 -1.60 -0.87 29.23
CA ALA A 52 -0.70 -1.60 30.13
C ALA A 52 0.11 -2.69 29.41
N ALA A 53 -0.49 -3.34 28.40
CA ALA A 53 0.18 -4.33 27.58
C ALA A 53 1.00 -3.73 26.43
N ASN A 54 1.05 -2.40 26.30
CA ASN A 54 1.80 -1.66 25.27
C ASN A 54 1.33 -1.93 23.82
N PHE A 55 0.01 -1.96 23.62
CA PHE A 55 -0.61 -1.91 22.30
C PHE A 55 -0.59 -0.46 21.78
N ALA A 56 0.21 -0.22 20.74
CA ALA A 56 0.42 1.12 20.21
C ALA A 56 -0.61 1.52 19.16
N TRP A 57 -1.18 0.56 18.46
CA TRP A 57 -2.15 0.82 17.40
C TRP A 57 -3.14 -0.32 17.25
N VAL A 58 -4.32 0.02 16.73
CA VAL A 58 -5.34 -0.95 16.31
C VAL A 58 -5.77 -0.68 14.88
N PHE A 59 -6.13 -1.75 14.17
CA PHE A 59 -6.84 -1.66 12.90
C PHE A 59 -8.34 -1.88 13.15
N ILE A 60 -9.16 -1.01 12.57
CA ILE A 60 -10.62 -1.06 12.70
C ILE A 60 -11.25 -0.94 11.32
N GLY A 61 -12.06 -1.93 10.93
CA GLY A 61 -12.94 -1.80 9.76
C GLY A 61 -14.12 -0.89 10.09
N ILE A 62 -14.01 0.39 9.75
CA ILE A 62 -15.08 1.40 9.89
C ILE A 62 -16.13 1.20 8.80
N GLU A 63 -15.69 0.79 7.60
CA GLU A 63 -16.49 0.54 6.39
C GLU A 63 -17.07 1.81 5.80
N SER A 64 -18.12 2.38 6.39
CA SER A 64 -18.80 3.55 5.86
C SER A 64 -19.02 4.64 6.92
N ALA A 65 -19.01 5.88 6.48
CA ALA A 65 -19.49 7.02 7.25
C ALA A 65 -21.01 7.26 7.05
N ASP A 66 -21.63 6.51 6.14
CA ASP A 66 -23.08 6.55 5.88
C ASP A 66 -23.76 5.41 6.62
N GLU A 67 -24.73 5.73 7.49
CA GLU A 67 -25.40 4.77 8.35
C GLU A 67 -26.25 3.75 7.56
N ASP A 68 -26.84 4.14 6.43
CA ASP A 68 -27.64 3.23 5.62
C ASP A 68 -26.75 2.22 4.88
N SER A 69 -25.62 2.67 4.34
CA SER A 69 -24.58 1.76 3.81
C SER A 69 -24.02 0.86 4.91
N LEU A 70 -23.87 1.36 6.13
CA LEU A 70 -23.34 0.59 7.26
C LEU A 70 -24.27 -0.57 7.66
N LYS A 71 -25.59 -0.35 7.63
CA LYS A 71 -26.60 -1.39 7.90
C LYS A 71 -26.50 -2.55 6.90
N GLU A 72 -26.12 -2.29 5.65
CA GLU A 72 -25.92 -3.34 4.64
C GLU A 72 -24.74 -4.27 4.98
N THR A 73 -23.75 -3.78 5.72
CA THR A 73 -22.53 -4.54 6.04
C THR A 73 -22.72 -5.61 7.11
N LEU A 74 -23.88 -5.62 7.79
CA LEU A 74 -24.18 -6.44 8.96
C LEU A 74 -23.20 -6.23 10.15
N LYS A 75 -22.34 -5.20 10.11
CA LYS A 75 -21.49 -4.78 11.24
C LYS A 75 -22.28 -3.95 12.24
N THR A 76 -23.19 -4.61 12.95
CA THR A 76 -24.04 -3.99 13.98
C THR A 76 -23.23 -3.21 15.03
N GLN A 77 -22.02 -3.66 15.36
CA GLN A 77 -21.12 -2.96 16.27
C GLN A 77 -20.61 -1.61 15.76
N ASN A 78 -20.76 -1.28 14.47
CA ASN A 78 -20.40 0.05 13.95
C ASN A 78 -21.61 1.00 13.88
N THR A 79 -22.83 0.49 14.10
CA THR A 79 -24.08 1.28 14.04
C THR A 79 -24.46 1.85 15.41
N GLY A 80 -25.35 2.85 15.43
CA GLY A 80 -25.95 3.39 16.66
C GLY A 80 -24.97 4.10 17.60
N ARG A 81 -23.83 4.59 17.08
CA ARG A 81 -22.78 5.25 17.87
C ARG A 81 -22.15 6.42 17.12
N ASP A 82 -21.62 7.38 17.87
CA ASP A 82 -20.74 8.40 17.32
C ASP A 82 -19.33 7.81 17.10
N MET A 83 -19.07 7.39 15.85
CA MET A 83 -17.80 6.83 15.42
C MET A 83 -16.62 7.80 15.63
N LEU A 84 -16.85 9.11 15.50
CA LEU A 84 -15.80 10.11 15.68
C LEU A 84 -15.37 10.18 17.15
N THR A 85 -16.33 10.17 18.06
CA THR A 85 -16.05 10.13 19.51
C THR A 85 -15.36 8.81 19.89
N ALA A 86 -15.79 7.67 19.35
CA ALA A 86 -15.13 6.39 19.61
C ALA A 86 -13.64 6.40 19.23
N VAL A 87 -13.30 6.89 18.03
CA VAL A 87 -11.89 7.02 17.59
C VAL A 87 -11.10 7.96 18.52
N ARG A 88 -11.70 9.07 18.95
CA ARG A 88 -11.06 10.01 19.89
C ARG A 88 -10.82 9.39 21.27
N THR A 89 -11.72 8.53 21.74
CA THR A 89 -11.53 7.77 23.00
C THR A 89 -10.33 6.84 22.91
N LEU A 90 -10.13 6.15 21.78
CA LEU A 90 -8.94 5.31 21.56
C LEU A 90 -7.65 6.13 21.60
N TYR A 91 -7.64 7.28 20.91
CA TYR A 91 -6.51 8.20 20.95
C TYR A 91 -6.21 8.73 22.35
N ALA A 92 -7.23 9.03 23.16
CA ALA A 92 -7.06 9.49 24.52
C ALA A 92 -6.35 8.45 25.42
N HIS A 93 -6.49 7.16 25.10
CA HIS A 93 -5.79 6.05 25.77
C HIS A 93 -4.41 5.75 25.16
N GLY A 94 -3.95 6.55 24.20
CA GLY A 94 -2.63 6.42 23.61
C GLY A 94 -2.54 5.40 22.47
N VAL A 95 -3.67 4.86 22.03
CA VAL A 95 -3.78 3.86 20.96
C VAL A 95 -4.04 4.56 19.63
N ASP A 96 -3.14 4.41 18.66
CA ASP A 96 -3.35 4.92 17.30
C ASP A 96 -4.38 4.06 16.54
N VAL A 97 -5.08 4.65 15.58
CA VAL A 97 -6.15 4.02 14.81
C VAL A 97 -5.77 4.04 13.34
N LEU A 98 -5.59 2.84 12.79
CA LEU A 98 -5.57 2.57 11.37
C LEU A 98 -6.98 2.07 11.01
N ALA A 99 -7.51 2.46 9.86
CA ALA A 99 -8.89 2.10 9.53
C ALA A 99 -9.09 1.70 8.08
N GLY A 100 -9.96 0.70 7.91
CA GLY A 100 -10.49 0.26 6.62
C GLY A 100 -11.82 0.93 6.33
N PHE A 101 -11.99 1.35 5.08
CA PHE A 101 -13.21 1.94 4.55
C PHE A 101 -13.53 1.27 3.22
N ILE A 102 -14.81 1.18 2.89
CA ILE A 102 -15.30 0.65 1.62
C ILE A 102 -16.30 1.64 1.05
N ILE A 103 -16.21 1.86 -0.26
CA ILE A 103 -17.20 2.61 -1.05
C ILE A 103 -17.71 1.73 -2.17
N GLY A 104 -19.00 1.78 -2.46
CA GLY A 104 -19.65 1.02 -3.52
C GLY A 104 -20.77 0.11 -3.02
N PHE A 105 -21.21 0.27 -1.77
CA PHE A 105 -22.43 -0.36 -1.27
C PHE A 105 -23.67 0.12 -2.04
N ASP A 106 -24.79 -0.59 -1.92
CA ASP A 106 -25.96 -0.32 -2.75
C ASP A 106 -26.59 1.04 -2.44
N ASN A 107 -26.48 1.52 -1.20
CA ASN A 107 -26.91 2.86 -0.80
C ASN A 107 -25.90 3.97 -1.09
N ASP A 108 -24.64 3.64 -1.41
CA ASP A 108 -23.62 4.66 -1.65
C ASP A 108 -23.94 5.49 -2.90
N THR A 109 -23.69 6.79 -2.80
CA THR A 109 -23.82 7.75 -3.90
C THR A 109 -22.51 8.51 -4.10
N LEU A 110 -22.45 9.44 -5.05
CA LEU A 110 -21.29 10.30 -5.20
C LEU A 110 -20.99 11.16 -3.94
N ASP A 111 -22.01 11.45 -3.12
CA ASP A 111 -21.83 12.16 -1.83
C ASP A 111 -21.11 11.30 -0.78
N SER A 112 -21.17 9.95 -0.88
CA SER A 112 -20.48 9.05 0.04
C SER A 112 -18.97 9.30 0.08
N PHE A 113 -18.35 9.69 -1.04
CA PHE A 113 -16.93 10.04 -1.09
C PHE A 113 -16.60 11.26 -0.22
N ASP A 114 -17.47 12.27 -0.21
CA ASP A 114 -17.27 13.47 0.61
C ASP A 114 -17.56 13.19 2.10
N LYS A 115 -18.57 12.38 2.40
CA LYS A 115 -18.81 11.90 3.78
C LYS A 115 -17.60 11.16 4.34
N GLN A 116 -17.04 10.22 3.57
CA GLN A 116 -15.83 9.48 3.92
C GLN A 116 -14.63 10.43 4.10
N TYR A 117 -14.42 11.36 3.16
CA TYR A 117 -13.35 12.36 3.28
C TYR A 117 -13.46 13.16 4.57
N ARG A 118 -14.65 13.67 4.89
CA ARG A 118 -14.90 14.47 6.10
C ARG A 118 -14.62 13.65 7.35
N PHE A 119 -15.18 12.45 7.45
CA PHE A 119 -14.96 11.57 8.61
C PHE A 119 -13.48 11.24 8.81
N ILE A 120 -12.80 10.73 7.78
CA ILE A 120 -11.37 10.39 7.83
C ILE A 120 -10.54 11.61 8.24
N THR A 121 -10.88 12.78 7.69
CA THR A 121 -10.19 14.03 7.97
C THR A 121 -10.38 14.48 9.41
N GLU A 122 -11.61 14.51 9.90
CA GLU A 122 -11.99 14.98 11.24
C GLU A 122 -11.56 14.03 12.35
N ALA A 123 -11.59 12.72 12.08
CA ALA A 123 -11.03 11.70 12.95
C ALA A 123 -9.51 11.81 13.03
N GLY A 124 -8.83 12.27 11.98
CA GLY A 124 -7.35 12.36 11.96
C GLY A 124 -6.67 11.02 11.62
N ILE A 125 -7.41 10.10 11.00
CA ILE A 125 -6.90 8.77 10.64
C ILE A 125 -5.90 8.92 9.50
N GLN A 126 -4.63 8.55 9.74
CA GLN A 126 -3.57 8.72 8.74
C GLN A 126 -3.50 7.57 7.76
N VAL A 127 -3.45 6.35 8.27
CA VAL A 127 -3.52 5.14 7.48
C VAL A 127 -4.99 4.79 7.30
N SER A 128 -5.59 5.42 6.29
CA SER A 128 -6.96 5.14 5.84
C SER A 128 -6.89 4.30 4.57
N MET A 129 -7.26 3.03 4.70
CA MET A 129 -7.33 2.10 3.58
C MET A 129 -8.75 2.12 3.02
N VAL A 130 -9.00 3.02 2.07
CA VAL A 130 -10.28 3.12 1.37
C VAL A 130 -10.26 2.19 0.17
N GLY A 131 -11.07 1.15 0.15
CA GLY A 131 -11.26 0.27 -0.99
C GLY A 131 -12.56 0.58 -1.73
N LEU A 132 -12.63 0.17 -3.00
CA LEU A 132 -13.91 -0.01 -3.66
C LEU A 132 -14.46 -1.40 -3.32
N LEU A 133 -15.79 -1.52 -3.21
CA LEU A 133 -16.44 -2.78 -2.86
C LEU A 133 -16.15 -3.83 -3.93
N THR A 134 -15.54 -4.93 -3.50
CA THR A 134 -15.25 -6.08 -4.36
C THR A 134 -16.03 -7.29 -3.86
N ALA A 135 -16.79 -7.91 -4.75
CA ALA A 135 -17.49 -9.15 -4.47
C ALA A 135 -16.55 -10.33 -4.70
N LEU A 136 -16.05 -10.94 -3.62
CA LEU A 136 -15.15 -12.09 -3.73
C LEU A 136 -15.94 -13.36 -4.10
N PRO A 137 -15.43 -14.21 -5.01
CA PRO A 137 -16.08 -15.47 -5.37
C PRO A 137 -16.45 -16.31 -4.14
N ARG A 138 -17.61 -16.98 -4.19
CA ARG A 138 -18.17 -17.83 -3.11
C ARG A 138 -18.63 -17.08 -1.85
N THR A 139 -18.73 -15.75 -1.90
CA THR A 139 -19.35 -14.97 -0.82
C THR A 139 -20.84 -14.76 -1.08
N PRO A 140 -21.67 -14.56 -0.04
CA PRO A 140 -23.09 -14.20 -0.22
C PRO A 140 -23.29 -12.97 -1.09
N LEU A 141 -22.40 -11.97 -0.98
CA LEU A 141 -22.41 -10.77 -1.80
C LEU A 141 -22.20 -11.11 -3.29
N TYR A 142 -21.24 -11.98 -3.61
CA TYR A 142 -20.97 -12.40 -4.98
C TYR A 142 -22.15 -13.16 -5.58
N GLU A 143 -22.72 -14.13 -4.85
CA GLU A 143 -23.87 -14.88 -5.34
C GLU A 143 -25.07 -13.97 -5.61
N ARG A 144 -25.36 -13.03 -4.70
CA ARG A 144 -26.39 -12.00 -4.89
C ARG A 144 -26.13 -11.16 -6.14
N LEU A 145 -24.95 -10.59 -6.27
CA LEU A 145 -24.63 -9.70 -7.39
C LEU A 145 -24.54 -10.43 -8.73
N ARG A 146 -24.18 -11.71 -8.73
CA ARG A 146 -24.26 -12.58 -9.91
C ARG A 146 -25.71 -12.75 -10.36
N GLN A 147 -26.62 -13.04 -9.42
CA GLN A 147 -28.05 -13.16 -9.70
C GLN A 147 -28.65 -11.83 -10.19
N GLU A 148 -28.19 -10.70 -9.64
CA GLU A 148 -28.59 -9.35 -10.06
C GLU A 148 -27.96 -8.92 -11.41
N GLY A 149 -27.05 -9.71 -11.99
CA GLY A 149 -26.36 -9.36 -13.25
C GLY A 149 -25.40 -8.17 -13.12
N ARG A 150 -24.90 -7.91 -11.90
CA ARG A 150 -24.07 -6.73 -11.57
C ARG A 150 -22.58 -7.02 -11.46
N LEU A 151 -22.15 -8.24 -11.75
CA LEU A 151 -20.72 -8.57 -11.81
C LEU A 151 -20.13 -8.17 -13.16
N ILE A 152 -18.93 -7.59 -13.13
CA ILE A 152 -18.20 -7.21 -14.34
C ILE A 152 -17.43 -8.44 -14.85
N ALA A 153 -17.74 -8.85 -16.08
CA ALA A 153 -17.08 -10.00 -16.72
C ALA A 153 -15.57 -9.76 -16.85
N GLY A 154 -14.76 -10.75 -16.45
CA GLY A 154 -13.30 -10.66 -16.48
C GLY A 154 -12.67 -9.95 -15.27
N ALA A 155 -13.45 -9.46 -14.30
CA ALA A 155 -12.94 -8.81 -13.08
C ALA A 155 -13.10 -9.69 -11.82
N GLU A 156 -13.22 -11.01 -11.97
CA GLU A 156 -13.63 -11.93 -10.90
C GLU A 156 -12.66 -11.96 -9.70
N HIS A 157 -11.37 -11.67 -9.93
CA HIS A 157 -10.32 -11.63 -8.91
C HIS A 157 -10.00 -10.21 -8.43
N GLY A 158 -11.00 -9.32 -8.41
CA GLY A 158 -10.86 -7.89 -8.16
C GLY A 158 -9.88 -7.51 -7.03
N ASP A 159 -9.12 -6.44 -7.26
CA ASP A 159 -8.10 -5.94 -6.35
C ASP A 159 -8.60 -4.67 -5.66
N ASN A 160 -8.96 -4.78 -4.37
CA ASN A 160 -9.50 -3.68 -3.58
C ASN A 160 -8.48 -2.56 -3.31
N THR A 161 -7.22 -2.74 -3.72
CA THR A 161 -6.18 -1.72 -3.63
C THR A 161 -6.05 -0.88 -4.90
N LYS A 162 -6.81 -1.19 -5.96
CA LYS A 162 -6.76 -0.51 -7.26
C LYS A 162 -7.98 0.40 -7.49
N PRO A 163 -7.90 1.36 -8.44
CA PRO A 163 -9.02 2.21 -8.80
C PRO A 163 -10.00 1.48 -9.73
N GLY A 164 -10.59 0.39 -9.23
CA GLY A 164 -11.58 -0.42 -9.93
C GLY A 164 -12.30 -1.37 -8.99
N ALA A 165 -13.52 -1.75 -9.36
CA ALA A 165 -14.33 -2.73 -8.65
C ALA A 165 -14.77 -3.81 -9.64
N ASN A 166 -15.19 -4.97 -9.14
CA ASN A 166 -15.78 -6.02 -9.98
C ASN A 166 -17.31 -5.99 -10.00
N ILE A 167 -17.88 -4.90 -9.50
CA ILE A 167 -19.32 -4.71 -9.38
C ILE A 167 -19.76 -3.44 -10.11
N VAL A 168 -20.97 -3.47 -10.66
CA VAL A 168 -21.68 -2.27 -11.13
C VAL A 168 -22.49 -1.70 -9.95
N PRO A 169 -22.16 -0.50 -9.44
CA PRO A 169 -22.88 0.11 -8.33
C PRO A 169 -24.30 0.54 -8.74
N LYS A 170 -25.26 0.54 -7.79
CA LYS A 170 -26.68 0.85 -8.08
C LYS A 170 -26.97 2.33 -8.30
N ARG A 171 -26.29 3.22 -7.57
CA ARG A 171 -26.65 4.65 -7.48
C ARG A 171 -25.56 5.61 -7.97
N MET A 172 -24.57 5.10 -8.68
CA MET A 172 -23.55 5.91 -9.32
C MET A 172 -23.08 5.27 -10.62
N ASP A 173 -22.64 6.08 -11.56
CA ASP A 173 -21.94 5.58 -12.74
C ASP A 173 -20.55 5.04 -12.35
N TYR A 174 -20.11 3.98 -13.04
CA TYR A 174 -18.84 3.30 -12.73
C TYR A 174 -17.63 4.21 -12.98
N GLU A 175 -17.60 4.96 -14.09
CA GLU A 175 -16.50 5.87 -14.37
C GLU A 175 -16.48 7.02 -13.38
N ALA A 176 -17.64 7.57 -13.04
CA ALA A 176 -17.78 8.59 -12.00
C ALA A 176 -17.30 8.08 -10.63
N MET A 177 -17.60 6.85 -10.25
CA MET A 177 -17.12 6.20 -9.03
C MET A 177 -15.58 6.16 -9.00
N VAL A 178 -14.96 5.67 -10.07
CA VAL A 178 -13.49 5.56 -10.18
C VAL A 178 -12.82 6.95 -10.12
N GLN A 179 -13.38 7.94 -10.81
CA GLN A 179 -12.86 9.32 -10.79
C GLN A 179 -12.93 9.94 -9.40
N ASN A 180 -14.05 9.78 -8.70
CA ASN A 180 -14.25 10.29 -7.34
C ASN A 180 -13.37 9.55 -6.32
N TYR A 181 -13.18 8.24 -6.49
CA TYR A 181 -12.25 7.44 -5.69
C TYR A 181 -10.81 7.97 -5.79
N GLN A 182 -10.33 8.23 -7.01
CA GLN A 182 -9.02 8.84 -7.20
C GLN A 182 -8.94 10.27 -6.63
N ALA A 183 -10.00 11.06 -6.77
CA ALA A 183 -10.06 12.42 -6.23
C ALA A 183 -10.03 12.43 -4.70
N LEU A 184 -10.73 11.50 -4.04
CA LEU A 184 -10.71 11.29 -2.59
C LEU A 184 -9.28 11.05 -2.11
N TYR A 185 -8.57 10.11 -2.73
CA TYR A 185 -7.18 9.81 -2.39
C TYR A 185 -6.24 11.00 -2.64
N ARG A 186 -6.39 11.73 -3.76
CA ARG A 186 -5.63 12.97 -4.01
C ARG A 186 -5.84 14.00 -2.90
N ARG A 187 -7.08 14.18 -2.42
CA ARG A 187 -7.42 15.12 -1.35
C ARG A 187 -6.84 14.69 -0.01
N LEU A 188 -7.06 13.42 0.38
CA LEU A 188 -6.54 12.85 1.62
C LEU A 188 -5.01 12.99 1.68
N PHE A 189 -4.31 12.62 0.62
CA PHE A 189 -2.86 12.56 0.66
C PHE A 189 -2.17 13.81 0.12
N SER A 190 -2.88 14.93 -0.07
CA SER A 190 -2.29 16.26 -0.29
C SER A 190 -1.47 16.73 0.93
N ASP A 191 -0.56 17.70 0.76
CA ASP A 191 0.32 18.14 1.87
C ASP A 191 -0.53 18.77 2.99
N HIS A 192 -1.54 19.54 2.60
CA HIS A 192 -2.55 20.06 3.50
C HIS A 192 -3.38 18.95 4.15
N GLY A 193 -3.85 17.96 3.38
CA GLY A 193 -4.68 16.85 3.87
C GLY A 193 -3.97 16.01 4.94
N ILE A 194 -2.70 15.64 4.70
CA ILE A 194 -1.86 14.94 5.68
C ILE A 194 -1.73 15.79 6.94
N ALA A 195 -1.29 17.05 6.81
CA ALA A 195 -1.06 17.94 7.94
C ALA A 195 -2.32 18.19 8.78
N ARG A 196 -3.48 18.39 8.13
CA ARG A 196 -4.77 18.59 8.79
C ARG A 196 -5.15 17.38 9.63
N ARG A 197 -5.01 16.17 9.08
CA ARG A 197 -5.28 14.95 9.85
C ARG A 197 -4.30 14.75 10.99
N ILE A 198 -3.02 15.11 10.82
CA ILE A 198 -2.03 15.01 11.91
C ILE A 198 -2.47 15.92 13.04
N GLY A 199 -2.82 17.17 12.73
CA GLY A 199 -3.36 18.14 13.69
C GLY A 199 -4.60 17.65 14.43
N ASN A 200 -5.54 17.02 13.72
CA ASN A 200 -6.75 16.46 14.33
C ASN A 200 -6.44 15.27 15.25
N LYS A 201 -5.53 14.36 14.85
CA LYS A 201 -5.09 13.22 15.67
C LYS A 201 -4.41 13.67 16.96
N ILE A 202 -3.37 14.50 16.86
CA ILE A 202 -2.53 14.90 18.01
C ILE A 202 -3.29 15.72 19.06
N ARG A 203 -4.44 16.30 18.70
CA ARG A 203 -5.35 16.96 19.66
C ARG A 203 -5.82 15.98 20.74
N TYR A 204 -6.05 14.72 20.36
CA TYR A 204 -6.55 13.65 21.23
C TYR A 204 -5.47 12.63 21.59
N LEU A 205 -4.54 12.31 20.67
CA LEU A 205 -3.41 11.38 20.89
C LEU A 205 -2.19 12.12 21.46
N ARG A 206 -2.28 12.60 22.70
CA ARG A 206 -1.19 13.37 23.34
C ARG A 206 -0.08 12.51 23.94
N ASN A 207 -0.40 11.26 24.28
CA ASN A 207 0.48 10.28 24.90
C ASN A 207 0.45 8.99 24.08
N PRO A 208 1.04 8.96 22.88
CA PRO A 208 1.09 7.72 22.10
C PRO A 208 1.85 6.66 22.89
N VAL A 209 1.38 5.42 22.84
CA VAL A 209 2.03 4.22 23.43
C VAL A 209 3.26 3.81 22.57
N TYR A 210 3.97 4.80 22.03
CA TYR A 210 5.11 4.63 21.14
C TYR A 210 6.41 4.98 21.86
N HIS A 211 7.17 3.94 22.21
CA HIS A 211 8.53 4.07 22.71
C HIS A 211 9.46 3.36 21.73
N GLY A 212 9.78 4.03 20.62
CA GLY A 212 10.70 3.50 19.63
C GLY A 212 12.05 3.17 20.27
N LYS A 213 12.40 1.88 20.34
CA LYS A 213 13.68 1.37 20.85
C LYS A 213 14.85 1.56 19.87
N TYR A 214 14.71 2.45 18.90
CA TYR A 214 15.74 2.71 17.92
C TYR A 214 16.91 3.47 18.57
N PRO A 215 18.16 3.02 18.36
CA PRO A 215 19.34 3.79 18.74
C PRO A 215 19.32 5.20 18.14
N LEU A 216 19.98 6.15 18.79
CA LEU A 216 19.96 7.56 18.37
C LEU A 216 20.40 7.76 16.90
N HIS A 217 21.39 7.00 16.44
CA HIS A 217 21.90 7.08 15.07
C HIS A 217 20.87 6.64 14.01
N GLU A 218 20.06 5.61 14.29
CA GLU A 218 18.98 5.16 13.41
C GLU A 218 17.88 6.22 13.34
N ARG A 219 17.51 6.80 14.50
CA ARG A 219 16.53 7.90 14.57
C ARG A 219 16.98 9.09 13.74
N LEU A 220 18.24 9.51 13.87
CA LEU A 220 18.82 10.60 13.07
C LEU A 220 18.83 10.26 11.58
N THR A 221 19.07 9.00 11.22
CA THR A 221 19.05 8.54 9.82
C THR A 221 17.64 8.60 9.25
N ILE A 222 16.61 8.17 9.99
CA ILE A 222 15.20 8.26 9.58
C ILE A 222 14.81 9.73 9.37
N VAL A 223 15.11 10.59 10.34
CA VAL A 223 14.83 12.03 10.24
C VAL A 223 15.53 12.62 9.02
N ARG A 224 16.83 12.39 8.85
CA ARG A 224 17.59 12.87 7.69
C ARG A 224 16.96 12.39 6.37
N ARG A 225 16.55 11.12 6.28
CA ARG A 225 15.90 10.56 5.08
C ARG A 225 14.55 11.23 4.81
N LEU A 226 13.71 11.43 5.83
CA LEU A 226 12.45 12.16 5.70
C LEU A 226 12.69 13.57 5.15
N PHE A 227 13.64 14.31 5.74
CA PHE A 227 13.96 15.67 5.28
C PHE A 227 14.51 15.70 3.85
N THR A 228 15.56 14.92 3.56
CA THR A 228 16.28 14.99 2.28
C THR A 228 15.53 14.34 1.12
N ARG A 229 14.81 13.23 1.36
CA ARG A 229 14.14 12.49 0.28
C ARG A 229 12.66 12.81 0.13
N ALA A 230 12.01 13.26 1.20
CA ALA A 230 10.55 13.42 1.20
C ALA A 230 10.11 14.88 1.36
N LEU A 231 10.67 15.64 2.31
CA LEU A 231 10.23 17.02 2.57
C LEU A 231 10.80 18.00 1.54
N LEU A 232 12.13 18.02 1.34
CA LEU A 232 12.78 18.95 0.40
C LEU A 232 12.35 18.72 -1.05
N THR A 233 12.16 17.46 -1.45
CA THR A 233 11.67 17.10 -2.78
C THR A 233 10.21 17.53 -3.02
N GLY A 234 9.46 17.80 -1.95
CA GLY A 234 8.08 18.30 -2.01
C GLY A 234 7.94 19.80 -2.15
N GLY A 235 9.03 20.56 -2.09
CA GLY A 235 9.02 22.02 -2.18
C GLY A 235 8.60 22.74 -0.88
N PRO A 236 8.59 24.09 -0.91
CA PRO A 236 8.40 24.92 0.28
C PRO A 236 7.01 24.76 0.93
N ILE A 237 5.97 24.49 0.14
CA ILE A 237 4.60 24.30 0.65
C ILE A 237 4.52 23.07 1.57
N ARG A 238 5.17 21.95 1.18
CA ARG A 238 5.23 20.75 2.03
C ARG A 238 5.98 21.04 3.33
N LEU A 239 7.12 21.73 3.24
CA LEU A 239 7.90 22.10 4.42
C LEU A 239 7.09 22.98 5.38
N PHE A 240 6.34 23.95 4.87
CA PHE A 240 5.45 24.78 5.67
C PHE A 240 4.40 23.95 6.43
N HIS A 241 3.70 23.05 5.74
CA HIS A 241 2.71 22.18 6.37
C HIS A 241 3.33 21.24 7.42
N PHE A 242 4.51 20.68 7.13
CA PHE A 242 5.27 19.85 8.06
C PHE A 242 5.63 20.65 9.34
N LEU A 243 6.24 21.82 9.20
CA LEU A 243 6.63 22.65 10.34
C LEU A 243 5.42 23.05 11.18
N ARG A 244 4.29 23.39 10.54
CA ARG A 244 3.03 23.69 11.24
C ARG A 244 2.52 22.51 12.08
N THR A 245 2.74 21.26 11.67
CA THR A 245 2.34 20.11 12.51
C THR A 245 3.20 19.98 13.76
N LEU A 246 4.49 20.33 13.70
CA LEU A 246 5.39 20.28 14.85
C LEU A 246 5.10 21.40 15.85
N THR A 247 4.64 22.57 15.40
CA THR A 247 4.28 23.69 16.30
C THR A 247 2.98 23.45 17.06
N VAL A 248 2.03 22.71 16.47
CA VAL A 248 0.77 22.34 17.14
C VAL A 248 0.96 21.12 18.05
N ALA A 249 1.90 20.24 17.74
CA ALA A 249 2.17 19.04 18.52
C ALA A 249 3.04 19.33 19.75
N PRO A 250 2.69 18.80 20.94
CA PRO A 250 3.62 18.82 22.06
C PRO A 250 4.88 18.01 21.71
N PRO A 251 6.08 18.36 22.21
CA PRO A 251 7.34 17.67 21.86
C PRO A 251 7.30 16.14 22.05
N ARG A 252 6.58 15.66 23.07
CA ARG A 252 6.36 14.22 23.31
C ARG A 252 5.66 13.48 22.16
N ALA A 253 4.85 14.17 21.37
CA ALA A 253 4.13 13.60 20.24
C ALA A 253 4.89 13.71 18.90
N TRP A 254 6.05 14.39 18.87
CA TRP A 254 6.83 14.54 17.65
C TRP A 254 7.22 13.21 16.97
N PRO A 255 7.62 12.15 17.70
CA PRO A 255 7.88 10.86 17.07
C PRO A 255 6.67 10.32 16.29
N GLN A 256 5.47 10.47 16.84
CA GLN A 256 4.22 10.09 16.18
C GLN A 256 3.95 10.98 14.95
N VAL A 257 4.14 12.29 15.06
CA VAL A 257 4.01 13.22 13.92
C VAL A 257 4.94 12.83 12.76
N LEU A 258 6.19 12.48 13.06
CA LEU A 258 7.14 12.03 12.05
C LEU A 258 6.70 10.71 11.41
N ALA A 259 6.24 9.74 12.22
CA ALA A 259 5.72 8.47 11.72
C ALA A 259 4.51 8.68 10.80
N ASP A 260 3.58 9.55 11.20
CA ASP A 260 2.38 9.90 10.43
C ASP A 260 2.71 10.61 9.10
N TRP A 261 3.72 11.50 9.08
CA TRP A 261 4.21 12.09 7.83
C TRP A 261 4.84 11.07 6.92
N ILE A 262 5.64 10.15 7.46
CA ILE A 262 6.23 9.05 6.69
C ILE A 262 5.11 8.20 6.08
N ALA A 263 4.13 7.78 6.87
CA ALA A 263 2.99 6.99 6.41
C ALA A 263 2.17 7.73 5.34
N GLY A 264 1.83 9.00 5.57
CA GLY A 264 1.08 9.81 4.60
C GLY A 264 1.82 10.03 3.29
N LEU A 265 3.14 10.24 3.32
CA LEU A 265 3.96 10.40 2.11
C LEU A 265 4.17 9.06 1.38
N ALA A 266 4.32 7.96 2.10
CA ALA A 266 4.37 6.63 1.51
C ALA A 266 3.06 6.30 0.77
N MET A 267 1.91 6.62 1.38
CA MET A 267 0.61 6.41 0.74
C MET A 267 0.41 7.35 -0.46
N ARG A 268 0.85 8.63 -0.38
CA ARG A 268 0.88 9.52 -1.56
C ARG A 268 1.65 8.89 -2.71
N ASP A 269 2.86 8.41 -2.43
CA ASP A 269 3.74 7.82 -3.45
C ASP A 269 3.10 6.57 -4.07
N TYR A 270 2.48 5.72 -3.25
CA TYR A 270 1.68 4.58 -3.72
C TYR A 270 0.56 5.03 -4.67
N ILE A 271 -0.27 6.00 -4.28
CA ILE A 271 -1.38 6.51 -5.11
C ILE A 271 -0.87 7.12 -6.41
N GLN A 272 0.22 7.89 -6.36
CA GLN A 272 0.81 8.49 -7.56
C GLN A 272 1.29 7.44 -8.54
N ARG A 273 1.78 6.30 -8.05
CA ARG A 273 2.22 5.17 -8.87
C ARG A 273 1.05 4.34 -9.39
N HIS A 274 0.05 4.04 -8.57
CA HIS A 274 -0.96 3.05 -8.93
C HIS A 274 -2.26 3.67 -9.49
N PHE A 275 -2.61 4.90 -9.12
CA PHE A 275 -3.92 5.49 -9.44
C PHE A 275 -3.82 6.61 -10.47
N LEU A 276 -2.74 7.39 -10.43
CA LEU A 276 -2.58 8.62 -11.23
C LEU A 276 -1.66 8.41 -12.44
N THR A 277 -1.41 7.17 -12.80
CA THR A 277 -0.66 6.83 -13.99
C THR A 277 -1.46 7.22 -15.22
N ASP A 278 -1.02 8.29 -15.87
CA ASP A 278 -1.42 8.62 -17.24
C ASP A 278 -1.01 7.45 -18.13
N ARG A 279 -1.95 6.50 -18.32
CA ARG A 279 -1.75 5.29 -19.12
C ARG A 279 -1.21 5.62 -20.51
N ASN A 280 -1.57 6.77 -21.07
CA ASN A 280 -1.05 7.23 -22.37
C ASN A 280 0.40 7.69 -22.28
N ARG A 281 0.80 8.36 -21.20
CA ARG A 281 2.21 8.70 -20.95
C ARG A 281 3.05 7.46 -20.65
N GLU A 282 2.52 6.52 -19.87
CA GLU A 282 3.19 5.24 -19.58
C GLU A 282 3.37 4.42 -20.85
N ARG A 283 2.30 4.28 -21.64
CA ARG A 283 2.34 3.64 -22.96
C ARG A 283 3.41 4.26 -23.84
N ARG A 284 3.45 5.60 -23.93
CA ARG A 284 4.47 6.31 -24.71
C ARG A 284 5.89 6.07 -24.17
N LEU A 285 6.08 6.04 -22.85
CA LEU A 285 7.39 5.81 -22.24
C LEU A 285 7.88 4.37 -22.44
N ALA A 286 7.00 3.39 -22.24
CA ALA A 286 7.30 1.98 -22.44
C ALA A 286 7.53 1.66 -23.92
N GLN A 287 6.71 2.17 -24.84
CA GLN A 287 6.93 2.03 -26.29
C GLN A 287 8.25 2.68 -26.72
N ARG A 288 8.57 3.89 -26.23
CA ARG A 288 9.87 4.54 -26.50
C ARG A 288 11.03 3.73 -25.96
N THR A 289 10.90 3.17 -24.75
CA THR A 289 11.94 2.37 -24.12
C THR A 289 12.12 1.05 -24.88
N SER A 290 11.04 0.36 -25.21
CA SER A 290 11.06 -0.87 -26.01
C SER A 290 11.69 -0.62 -27.39
N ALA A 291 11.21 0.38 -28.14
CA ALA A 291 11.74 0.73 -29.46
C ALA A 291 13.23 1.09 -29.39
N MET A 292 13.65 1.78 -28.34
CA MET A 292 15.06 2.11 -28.13
C MET A 292 15.89 0.87 -27.79
N LEU A 293 15.39 -0.04 -26.95
CA LEU A 293 16.07 -1.30 -26.65
C LEU A 293 16.16 -2.17 -27.90
N HIS A 294 15.10 -2.29 -28.71
CA HIS A 294 15.16 -2.97 -30.02
C HIS A 294 16.23 -2.37 -30.93
N ARG A 295 16.33 -1.04 -31.03
CA ARG A 295 17.38 -0.38 -31.83
C ARG A 295 18.79 -0.66 -31.28
N LEU A 296 18.96 -0.58 -29.97
CA LEU A 296 20.25 -0.81 -29.31
C LEU A 296 20.71 -2.27 -29.43
N CYS A 297 19.75 -3.19 -29.50
CA CYS A 297 19.99 -4.64 -29.47
C CYS A 297 19.64 -5.28 -30.82
N ALA A 298 19.52 -4.51 -31.90
CA ALA A 298 19.05 -5.00 -33.20
C ALA A 298 19.89 -6.17 -33.73
N ALA A 299 21.19 -6.21 -33.42
CA ALA A 299 22.06 -7.33 -33.78
C ALA A 299 21.77 -8.60 -32.97
N ASP A 300 21.45 -8.46 -31.68
CA ASP A 300 21.17 -9.58 -30.77
C ASP A 300 19.73 -10.10 -30.95
N VAL A 301 18.79 -9.18 -31.24
CA VAL A 301 17.40 -9.50 -31.61
C VAL A 301 17.36 -10.25 -32.94
N ARG A 302 18.11 -9.81 -33.97
CA ARG A 302 18.21 -10.54 -35.24
C ARG A 302 18.81 -11.94 -35.11
N ARG A 303 19.68 -12.15 -34.12
CA ARG A 303 20.25 -13.47 -33.81
C ARG A 303 19.31 -14.34 -32.95
N GLY A 304 18.15 -13.83 -32.53
CA GLY A 304 17.21 -14.54 -31.65
C GLY A 304 17.70 -14.70 -30.21
N VAL A 305 18.77 -14.00 -29.82
CA VAL A 305 19.40 -14.13 -28.50
C VAL A 305 18.74 -13.22 -27.47
N VAL A 306 18.10 -12.14 -27.92
CA VAL A 306 17.30 -11.24 -27.10
C VAL A 306 15.92 -11.09 -27.72
N GLU A 307 14.87 -11.33 -26.94
CA GLU A 307 13.51 -10.97 -27.31
C GLU A 307 13.04 -9.87 -26.36
N ILE A 308 12.33 -8.88 -26.91
CA ILE A 308 11.75 -7.80 -26.12
C ILE A 308 10.31 -7.68 -26.58
N SER A 309 9.38 -7.74 -25.64
CA SER A 309 7.97 -7.48 -25.91
C SER A 309 7.43 -6.50 -24.89
N GLY A 310 6.54 -5.62 -25.34
CA GLY A 310 5.81 -4.70 -24.47
C GLY A 310 4.34 -5.04 -24.55
N ARG A 311 3.70 -5.26 -23.40
CA ARG A 311 2.26 -5.40 -23.28
C ARG A 311 1.71 -4.30 -22.39
N ILE A 312 0.42 -4.01 -22.55
CA ILE A 312 -0.29 -3.04 -21.72
C ILE A 312 -1.40 -3.84 -21.06
N GLY A 313 -1.35 -3.93 -19.73
CA GLY A 313 -2.38 -4.55 -18.92
C GLY A 313 -3.04 -3.53 -17.99
N GLU A 314 -3.96 -3.99 -17.15
CA GLU A 314 -4.66 -3.12 -16.20
C GLU A 314 -3.72 -2.45 -15.19
N GLY A 315 -2.60 -3.10 -14.87
CA GLY A 315 -1.53 -2.60 -14.00
C GLY A 315 -0.53 -1.63 -14.65
N GLY A 316 -0.79 -1.16 -15.87
CA GLY A 316 0.07 -0.24 -16.61
C GLY A 316 0.92 -0.93 -17.68
N ALA A 317 2.00 -0.26 -18.11
CA ALA A 317 2.87 -0.80 -19.14
C ALA A 317 3.80 -1.89 -18.58
N HIS A 318 3.82 -3.05 -19.23
CA HIS A 318 4.63 -4.19 -18.85
C HIS A 318 5.66 -4.50 -19.94
N LEU A 319 6.95 -4.52 -19.58
CA LEU A 319 8.03 -4.83 -20.51
C LEU A 319 8.65 -6.19 -20.17
N GLN A 320 8.62 -7.11 -21.12
CA GLN A 320 9.22 -8.43 -20.99
C GLN A 320 10.49 -8.50 -21.83
N ILE A 321 11.58 -8.99 -21.24
CA ILE A 321 12.87 -9.13 -21.88
C ILE A 321 13.35 -10.57 -21.68
N TRP A 322 13.53 -11.31 -22.76
CA TRP A 322 14.10 -12.65 -22.76
C TRP A 322 15.56 -12.60 -23.18
N LEU A 323 16.40 -13.24 -22.37
CA LEU A 323 17.82 -13.47 -22.63
C LEU A 323 17.98 -14.96 -22.95
N ARG A 324 18.02 -15.29 -24.25
CA ARG A 324 18.09 -16.66 -24.79
C ARG A 324 19.50 -17.14 -25.11
N GLY A 325 20.52 -16.35 -24.79
CA GLY A 325 21.92 -16.72 -25.04
C GLY A 325 22.88 -15.58 -24.76
N TYR A 326 24.02 -15.58 -25.47
CA TYR A 326 25.08 -14.61 -25.21
C TYR A 326 24.76 -13.19 -25.69
N VAL A 327 24.68 -12.28 -24.73
CA VAL A 327 24.46 -10.84 -24.92
C VAL A 327 25.67 -10.09 -24.40
N GLY A 328 26.24 -9.20 -25.22
CA GLY A 328 27.47 -8.48 -24.88
C GLY A 328 27.30 -7.47 -23.74
N ARG A 329 28.41 -7.10 -23.09
CA ARG A 329 28.44 -6.14 -21.96
C ARG A 329 27.77 -4.79 -22.22
N VAL A 330 27.79 -4.35 -23.48
CA VAL A 330 27.16 -3.09 -23.92
C VAL A 330 25.64 -3.13 -23.72
N PHE A 331 25.02 -4.29 -23.90
CA PHE A 331 23.60 -4.52 -23.63
C PHE A 331 23.27 -4.18 -22.18
N PHE A 332 23.88 -4.89 -21.23
CA PHE A 332 23.58 -4.73 -19.80
C PHE A 332 23.77 -3.28 -19.35
N THR A 333 24.84 -2.62 -19.81
CA THR A 333 25.14 -1.25 -19.40
C THR A 333 24.11 -0.24 -19.94
N ARG A 334 23.68 -0.39 -21.20
CA ARG A 334 22.72 0.53 -21.82
C ARG A 334 21.28 0.21 -21.40
N ALA A 335 20.91 -1.06 -21.36
CA ALA A 335 19.60 -1.53 -20.89
C ALA A 335 19.36 -1.11 -19.45
N ALA A 336 20.34 -1.31 -18.54
CA ALA A 336 20.17 -0.97 -17.13
C ALA A 336 19.85 0.51 -16.91
N ARG A 337 20.53 1.43 -17.60
CA ARG A 337 20.24 2.88 -17.49
C ARG A 337 18.85 3.23 -18.00
N ARG A 338 18.36 2.53 -19.03
CA ARG A 338 17.05 2.82 -19.65
C ARG A 338 15.92 2.25 -18.82
N LEU A 339 16.06 1.02 -18.34
CA LEU A 339 15.11 0.38 -17.42
C LEU A 339 15.02 1.17 -16.11
N GLU A 340 16.15 1.56 -15.53
CA GLU A 340 16.17 2.42 -14.33
C GLU A 340 15.45 3.75 -14.58
N ASN A 341 15.73 4.43 -15.70
CA ASN A 341 15.06 5.69 -16.03
C ASN A 341 13.55 5.53 -16.26
N MET A 342 13.11 4.42 -16.86
CA MET A 342 11.70 4.10 -17.07
C MET A 342 11.00 3.83 -15.74
N LEU A 343 11.55 2.93 -14.92
CA LEU A 343 11.04 2.59 -13.60
C LEU A 343 11.01 3.80 -12.66
N ARG A 344 11.99 4.71 -12.76
CA ARG A 344 12.00 5.95 -11.97
C ARG A 344 10.91 6.95 -12.38
N ARG A 345 10.46 6.92 -13.63
CA ARG A 345 9.59 7.95 -14.23
C ARG A 345 8.16 7.48 -14.54
N SER A 346 7.85 6.22 -14.25
CA SER A 346 6.55 5.59 -14.49
C SER A 346 6.32 4.47 -13.49
N ALA A 347 5.11 3.94 -13.43
CA ALA A 347 4.77 2.73 -12.69
C ALA A 347 4.91 1.45 -13.53
N ALA A 348 5.50 1.55 -14.73
CA ALA A 348 5.76 0.40 -15.58
C ALA A 348 6.49 -0.72 -14.81
N THR A 349 6.20 -1.95 -15.17
CA THR A 349 6.82 -3.16 -14.61
C THR A 349 7.71 -3.84 -15.65
N VAL A 350 8.69 -4.60 -15.17
CA VAL A 350 9.65 -5.30 -16.04
C VAL A 350 9.75 -6.76 -15.61
N THR A 351 9.62 -7.69 -16.56
CA THR A 351 9.99 -9.09 -16.36
C THR A 351 11.26 -9.41 -17.14
N LEU A 352 12.26 -9.91 -16.42
CA LEU A 352 13.50 -10.44 -17.00
C LEU A 352 13.41 -11.97 -17.04
N HIS A 353 13.36 -12.54 -18.23
CA HIS A 353 13.46 -13.98 -18.45
C HIS A 353 14.89 -14.34 -18.82
N VAL A 354 15.57 -15.12 -17.98
CA VAL A 354 16.94 -15.58 -18.21
C VAL A 354 16.91 -17.08 -18.54
N GLU A 355 16.85 -17.39 -19.83
CA GLU A 355 16.83 -18.77 -20.34
C GLU A 355 18.25 -19.34 -20.47
N ALA A 356 19.22 -18.51 -20.84
CA ALA A 356 20.61 -18.91 -20.94
C ALA A 356 21.55 -17.79 -20.49
N LEU A 357 22.58 -18.14 -19.72
CA LEU A 357 23.60 -17.21 -19.24
C LEU A 357 24.97 -17.90 -19.19
N ARG A 358 25.99 -17.26 -19.78
CA ARG A 358 27.38 -17.71 -19.65
C ARG A 358 28.02 -17.17 -18.37
N ALA A 359 29.04 -17.89 -17.87
CA ALA A 359 29.71 -17.55 -16.61
C ALA A 359 30.32 -16.12 -16.59
N ASP A 360 30.80 -15.63 -17.73
CA ASP A 360 31.35 -14.28 -17.91
C ASP A 360 30.29 -13.17 -17.91
N GLN A 361 29.02 -13.52 -18.14
CA GLN A 361 27.88 -12.60 -18.08
C GLN A 361 27.28 -12.45 -16.68
N ARG A 362 27.59 -13.35 -15.73
CA ARG A 362 27.08 -13.32 -14.35
C ARG A 362 27.24 -11.95 -13.69
N ARG A 363 28.47 -11.41 -13.70
CA ARG A 363 28.77 -10.09 -13.08
C ARG A 363 27.99 -8.94 -13.74
N GLN A 364 27.60 -9.10 -14.99
CA GLN A 364 26.88 -8.06 -15.75
C GLN A 364 25.40 -8.07 -15.38
N LEU A 365 24.82 -9.27 -15.23
CA LEU A 365 23.46 -9.45 -14.71
C LEU A 365 23.36 -8.98 -13.25
N GLU A 366 24.30 -9.34 -12.38
CA GLU A 366 24.32 -8.87 -10.98
C GLU A 366 24.37 -7.32 -10.90
N ARG A 367 25.13 -6.66 -11.77
CA ARG A 367 25.17 -5.19 -11.85
C ARG A 367 23.85 -4.59 -12.34
N LEU A 368 23.18 -5.23 -13.29
CA LEU A 368 21.85 -4.84 -13.74
C LEU A 368 20.87 -4.94 -12.56
N LEU A 369 20.81 -6.09 -11.89
CA LEU A 369 19.93 -6.32 -10.74
C LEU A 369 20.20 -5.32 -9.62
N LYS A 370 21.46 -5.13 -9.21
CA LYS A 370 21.82 -4.14 -8.18
C LYS A 370 21.35 -2.72 -8.51
N ARG A 371 21.35 -2.35 -9.79
CA ARG A 371 20.87 -1.04 -10.26
C ARG A 371 19.34 -0.93 -10.27
N LEU A 372 18.65 -2.05 -10.47
CA LEU A 372 17.19 -2.13 -10.46
C LEU A 372 16.60 -2.37 -9.05
N ALA A 373 17.42 -2.79 -8.08
CA ALA A 373 17.01 -3.09 -6.70
C ALA A 373 16.14 -2.01 -6.01
N PRO A 374 16.36 -0.69 -6.22
CA PRO A 374 15.46 0.33 -5.67
C PRO A 374 14.01 0.27 -6.18
N TYR A 375 13.74 -0.53 -7.22
CA TYR A 375 12.44 -0.72 -7.86
C TYR A 375 12.06 -2.22 -7.90
N GLY A 376 12.61 -3.03 -6.99
CA GLY A 376 12.46 -4.48 -7.00
C GLY A 376 11.01 -4.98 -6.89
N ASP A 377 10.14 -4.18 -6.25
CA ASP A 377 8.68 -4.36 -6.20
C ASP A 377 8.01 -4.39 -7.58
N ARG A 378 8.70 -3.92 -8.63
CA ARG A 378 8.20 -3.86 -10.02
C ARG A 378 9.08 -4.60 -11.02
N VAL A 379 10.04 -5.37 -10.51
CA VAL A 379 10.94 -6.17 -11.33
C VAL A 379 10.75 -7.64 -10.97
N SER A 380 10.14 -8.36 -11.91
CA SER A 380 10.00 -9.81 -11.82
C SER A 380 11.14 -10.49 -12.56
N ILE A 381 11.62 -11.61 -12.03
CA ILE A 381 12.71 -12.37 -12.63
C ILE A 381 12.29 -13.83 -12.74
N TRP A 382 12.35 -14.34 -13.96
CA TRP A 382 12.26 -15.75 -14.26
C TRP A 382 13.64 -16.24 -14.66
N ILE A 383 14.12 -17.33 -14.05
CA ILE A 383 15.40 -17.96 -14.42
C ILE A 383 15.15 -19.44 -14.65
N ASP A 384 15.66 -19.95 -15.77
CA ASP A 384 15.65 -21.37 -16.09
C ASP A 384 16.37 -22.21 -15.01
N GLU A 385 15.84 -23.40 -14.69
CA GLU A 385 16.41 -24.30 -13.68
C GLU A 385 17.91 -24.57 -13.90
N ARG A 386 18.36 -24.60 -15.16
CA ARG A 386 19.76 -24.85 -15.54
C ARG A 386 20.69 -23.67 -15.23
N VAL A 387 20.15 -22.45 -15.19
CA VAL A 387 20.90 -21.21 -14.96
C VAL A 387 20.80 -20.75 -13.52
N ARG A 388 19.74 -21.13 -12.80
CA ARG A 388 19.45 -20.71 -11.42
C ARG A 388 20.64 -20.82 -10.45
N PRO A 389 21.46 -21.89 -10.45
CA PRO A 389 22.62 -21.98 -9.55
C PRO A 389 23.70 -20.92 -9.81
N LEU A 390 23.73 -20.31 -11.00
CA LEU A 390 24.78 -19.40 -11.44
C LEU A 390 24.54 -17.95 -10.99
N VAL A 391 23.33 -17.59 -10.56
CA VAL A 391 22.94 -16.21 -10.27
C VAL A 391 22.18 -16.14 -8.94
N PRO A 392 22.80 -15.62 -7.86
CA PRO A 392 22.06 -15.37 -6.64
C PRO A 392 21.08 -14.21 -6.87
N ILE A 393 19.77 -14.50 -6.77
CA ILE A 393 18.72 -13.48 -6.77
C ILE A 393 18.24 -13.28 -5.34
N ASP A 394 18.23 -12.03 -4.91
CA ASP A 394 17.64 -11.65 -3.64
C ASP A 394 16.11 -11.63 -3.73
N SER A 395 15.50 -12.74 -3.28
CA SER A 395 14.04 -12.89 -3.22
C SER A 395 13.33 -11.90 -2.28
N SER A 396 14.07 -11.22 -1.39
CA SER A 396 13.52 -10.15 -0.55
C SER A 396 13.37 -8.83 -1.30
N VAL A 397 14.01 -8.71 -2.47
CA VAL A 397 14.01 -7.50 -3.30
C VAL A 397 13.20 -7.70 -4.57
N PHE A 398 13.32 -8.85 -5.24
CA PHE A 398 12.70 -9.10 -6.55
C PHE A 398 11.63 -10.19 -6.48
N HIS A 399 10.60 -10.06 -7.32
CA HIS A 399 9.59 -11.11 -7.50
C HIS A 399 10.13 -12.25 -8.38
N LEU A 400 10.46 -13.38 -7.76
CA LEU A 400 10.89 -14.59 -8.47
C LEU A 400 9.69 -15.36 -9.02
N LEU A 401 9.67 -15.57 -10.33
CA LEU A 401 8.67 -16.39 -11.02
C LEU A 401 9.17 -17.84 -11.08
N LEU A 402 8.46 -18.76 -10.44
CA LEU A 402 8.88 -20.16 -10.24
C LEU A 402 8.24 -21.17 -11.23
N THR A 403 7.51 -20.72 -12.25
CA THR A 403 6.75 -21.60 -13.16
C THR A 403 7.61 -22.24 -14.26
N ARG A 404 7.23 -23.47 -14.67
CA ARG A 404 7.74 -24.15 -15.87
C ARG A 404 7.00 -23.63 -17.10
N ASP A 405 7.77 -23.05 -18.02
CA ASP A 405 7.36 -22.38 -19.27
C ASP A 405 6.43 -21.15 -19.13
N PRO A 406 6.93 -19.92 -19.34
CA PRO A 406 6.12 -18.69 -19.32
C PRO A 406 5.11 -18.58 -20.48
N ARG A 407 5.04 -19.55 -21.40
CA ARG A 407 4.03 -19.60 -22.47
C ARG A 407 2.69 -20.17 -22.04
N THR A 408 2.63 -20.94 -20.95
CA THR A 408 1.43 -21.68 -20.52
C THR A 408 0.76 -21.12 -19.28
N ASP A 409 1.48 -20.39 -18.41
CA ASP A 409 0.91 -19.73 -17.24
C ASP A 409 1.20 -18.23 -17.27
N ILE A 410 0.38 -17.52 -18.04
CA ILE A 410 0.14 -16.10 -17.79
C ILE A 410 -0.98 -16.07 -16.75
N PRO A 411 -0.85 -15.37 -15.61
CA PRO A 411 -2.01 -15.12 -14.77
C PRO A 411 -3.05 -14.40 -15.65
N SER A 412 -4.18 -15.08 -15.89
CA SER A 412 -5.36 -14.46 -16.49
C SER A 412 -5.61 -13.15 -15.76
N ALA A 413 -5.69 -12.07 -16.54
CA ALA A 413 -5.87 -10.70 -16.08
C ALA A 413 -6.97 -10.57 -15.03
#